data_AF-A0A7S2MFC8-F1
#
_entry.id   AF-A0A7S2MFC8-F1
#
_cell.length_a   1.000
_cell.length_b   1.000
_cell.length_c   1.000
_cell.angle_alpha   90.00
_cell.angle_beta   90.00
_cell.angle_gamma   90.00
#
_symmetry.space_group_name_H-M   'P 1'
#
loop_
_entity.id
_entity.type
_entity.pdbx_description
1 polymer ?
#
loop_
_entity_poly.entity_id
_entity_poly.type
_entity_poly.pdbx_seq_one_letter_code
_entity_poly.pdbx_strand_id
1 'polypeptide(L)'
;AFDGDLQAVKAWLEKGYYLDSVDSHDHTALSEAACNGHADLVAFLVAQGADPNILSDVGRSPLFRAAYNGHNEVVRLLLESGADPSLKTNDREGPFDVAKDEETQQLIANFPPSETAAAMQQRKDFLQKKLEERIVTQADRESLAREQIKDELVKLTIDGDLDGLKGKLDDLVREAEASPKERPRGTAEVRDNRGCTLLHLAVQHNHLEIANMLLTHNNPKHDDEEEEEEDRDMSEAERRVYKSTVNGRDGKGWNTAAVAVFHDNAGMLKLLLDHGANPTVANSYGKCALDLAQPELDAALNVMKERPECLQVLTEWQADGAPAAQGGGG
;
A
#
# COMPACT_ATOMS: atom_id res chain seq x y z
N ALA A 1 -17.24 -28.43 2.05
CA ALA A 1 -16.01 -28.44 2.85
C ALA A 1 -16.20 -29.18 4.16
N PHE A 2 -17.21 -28.84 4.96
CA PHE A 2 -17.58 -29.55 6.19
C PHE A 2 -17.71 -31.08 6.02
N ASP A 3 -18.46 -31.54 5.00
CA ASP A 3 -18.65 -32.99 4.75
C ASP A 3 -17.48 -33.68 4.02
N GLY A 4 -16.41 -32.95 3.67
CA GLY A 4 -15.28 -33.51 2.93
C GLY A 4 -15.53 -33.81 1.44
N ASP A 5 -16.70 -33.42 0.89
CA ASP A 5 -17.03 -33.64 -0.52
C ASP A 5 -16.15 -32.80 -1.47
N LEU A 6 -15.06 -33.41 -1.93
CA LEU A 6 -14.11 -32.81 -2.85
C LEU A 6 -14.72 -32.50 -4.22
N GLN A 7 -15.66 -33.31 -4.71
CA GLN A 7 -16.26 -33.12 -6.03
C GLN A 7 -17.20 -31.92 -6.03
N ALA A 8 -18.00 -31.76 -4.97
CA ALA A 8 -18.82 -30.58 -4.79
C ALA A 8 -17.97 -29.30 -4.71
N VAL A 9 -16.87 -29.33 -3.94
CA VAL A 9 -15.96 -28.17 -3.82
C VAL A 9 -15.34 -27.81 -5.17
N LYS A 10 -14.87 -28.80 -5.95
CA LYS A 10 -14.35 -28.57 -7.31
C LYS A 10 -15.41 -27.91 -8.21
N ALA A 11 -16.62 -28.44 -8.21
CA ALA A 11 -17.72 -27.90 -9.02
C ALA A 11 -18.11 -26.46 -8.61
N TRP A 12 -17.98 -26.09 -7.32
CA TRP A 12 -18.19 -24.71 -6.88
C TRP A 12 -17.07 -23.78 -7.32
N LEU A 13 -15.80 -24.19 -7.23
CA LEU A 13 -14.69 -23.38 -7.72
C LEU A 13 -14.77 -23.16 -9.24
N GLU A 14 -15.19 -24.16 -10.01
CA GLU A 14 -15.45 -24.04 -11.46
C GLU A 14 -16.58 -23.04 -11.78
N LYS A 15 -17.58 -22.92 -10.89
CA LYS A 15 -18.66 -21.93 -11.01
C LYS A 15 -18.23 -20.51 -10.61
N GLY A 16 -16.97 -20.30 -10.24
CA GLY A 16 -16.42 -18.98 -9.92
C GLY A 16 -16.60 -18.55 -8.45
N TYR A 17 -16.93 -19.46 -7.55
CA TYR A 17 -16.92 -19.14 -6.11
C TYR A 17 -15.49 -18.86 -5.64
N TYR A 18 -15.33 -17.84 -4.79
CA TYR A 18 -14.02 -17.43 -4.32
C TYR A 18 -13.45 -18.45 -3.31
N LEU A 19 -12.17 -18.81 -3.46
CA LEU A 19 -11.52 -19.88 -2.71
C LEU A 19 -11.51 -19.62 -1.20
N ASP A 20 -11.25 -18.37 -0.81
CA ASP A 20 -11.18 -17.91 0.57
C ASP A 20 -12.49 -17.23 1.04
N SER A 21 -13.62 -17.57 0.40
CA SER A 21 -14.93 -17.13 0.91
C SER A 21 -15.13 -17.64 2.32
N VAL A 22 -15.75 -16.80 3.17
CA VAL A 22 -16.04 -17.12 4.56
C VAL A 22 -17.53 -17.25 4.83
N ASP A 23 -17.88 -18.02 5.86
CA ASP A 23 -19.24 -18.08 6.42
C ASP A 23 -19.49 -16.95 7.45
N SER A 24 -20.57 -17.02 8.21
CA SER A 24 -20.94 -16.00 9.22
C SER A 24 -20.02 -15.95 10.45
N HIS A 25 -19.09 -16.89 10.60
CA HIS A 25 -18.12 -16.97 11.70
C HIS A 25 -16.68 -16.81 11.18
N ASP A 26 -16.53 -16.27 9.98
CA ASP A 26 -15.27 -16.12 9.27
C ASP A 26 -14.54 -17.46 9.00
N HIS A 27 -15.28 -18.57 8.87
CA HIS A 27 -14.68 -19.87 8.52
C HIS A 27 -14.50 -20.00 7.01
N THR A 28 -13.28 -20.26 6.56
CA THR A 28 -12.99 -20.64 5.17
C THR A 28 -13.27 -22.12 4.91
N ALA A 29 -13.41 -22.49 3.64
CA ALA A 29 -13.46 -23.89 3.22
C ALA A 29 -12.25 -24.70 3.73
N LEU A 30 -11.06 -24.09 3.77
CA LEU A 30 -9.85 -24.71 4.29
C LEU A 30 -9.93 -24.90 5.82
N SER A 31 -10.42 -23.91 6.55
CA SER A 31 -10.64 -23.99 7.99
C SER A 31 -11.60 -25.12 8.37
N GLU A 32 -12.71 -25.27 7.64
CA GLU A 32 -13.68 -26.34 7.86
C GLU A 32 -13.15 -27.73 7.49
N ALA A 33 -12.42 -27.84 6.37
CA ALA A 33 -11.77 -29.09 5.98
C ALA A 33 -10.71 -29.51 7.02
N ALA A 34 -9.95 -28.54 7.54
CA ALA A 34 -8.94 -28.77 8.55
C ALA A 34 -9.52 -29.18 9.91
N CYS A 35 -10.62 -28.55 10.31
CA CYS A 35 -11.36 -28.88 11.53
C CYS A 35 -11.84 -30.33 11.56
N ASN A 36 -12.28 -30.85 10.41
CA ASN A 36 -12.83 -32.20 10.28
C ASN A 36 -11.81 -33.25 9.83
N GLY A 37 -10.56 -32.87 9.58
CA GLY A 37 -9.50 -33.82 9.22
C GLY A 37 -9.52 -34.30 7.77
N HIS A 38 -10.19 -33.58 6.86
CA HIS A 38 -10.33 -33.96 5.45
C HIS A 38 -9.04 -33.69 4.65
N ALA A 39 -8.02 -34.51 4.87
CA ALA A 39 -6.66 -34.32 4.31
C ALA A 39 -6.65 -34.14 2.78
N ASP A 40 -7.41 -34.95 2.03
CA ASP A 40 -7.49 -34.84 0.57
C ASP A 40 -8.07 -33.49 0.11
N LEU A 41 -9.07 -32.99 0.85
CA LEU A 41 -9.68 -31.70 0.56
C LEU A 41 -8.76 -30.54 0.97
N VAL A 42 -8.06 -30.66 2.10
CA VAL A 42 -7.04 -29.70 2.53
C VAL A 42 -5.93 -29.60 1.48
N ALA A 43 -5.36 -30.74 1.07
CA ALA A 43 -4.31 -30.81 0.05
C ALA A 43 -4.76 -30.18 -1.28
N PHE A 44 -6.00 -30.43 -1.70
CA PHE A 44 -6.55 -29.79 -2.88
C PHE A 44 -6.68 -28.26 -2.72
N LEU A 45 -7.24 -27.79 -1.60
CA LEU A 45 -7.48 -26.36 -1.36
C LEU A 45 -6.17 -25.56 -1.28
N VAL A 46 -5.15 -26.07 -0.58
CA VAL A 46 -3.83 -25.42 -0.52
C VAL A 46 -3.14 -25.43 -1.89
N ALA A 47 -3.26 -26.52 -2.66
CA ALA A 47 -2.78 -26.57 -4.04
C ALA A 47 -3.52 -25.61 -4.98
N GLN A 48 -4.76 -25.23 -4.66
CA GLN A 48 -5.49 -24.18 -5.37
C GLN A 48 -5.09 -22.76 -4.94
N GLY A 49 -4.32 -22.61 -3.86
CA GLY A 49 -3.80 -21.35 -3.36
C GLY A 49 -4.51 -20.82 -2.10
N ALA A 50 -5.37 -21.61 -1.45
CA ALA A 50 -6.13 -21.19 -0.28
C ALA A 50 -5.22 -20.72 0.85
N ASP A 51 -5.67 -19.73 1.63
CA ASP A 51 -4.86 -19.17 2.70
C ASP A 51 -4.95 -19.96 4.02
N PRO A 52 -3.88 -20.66 4.45
CA PRO A 52 -3.89 -21.39 5.71
C PRO A 52 -3.85 -20.47 6.93
N ASN A 53 -3.72 -19.15 6.75
CA ASN A 53 -3.58 -18.17 7.83
C ASN A 53 -4.80 -17.26 8.04
N ILE A 54 -5.90 -17.46 7.30
CA ILE A 54 -7.15 -16.73 7.56
C ILE A 54 -7.74 -17.19 8.90
N LEU A 55 -8.00 -16.21 9.77
CA LEU A 55 -8.54 -16.44 11.10
C LEU A 55 -10.07 -16.35 11.09
N SER A 56 -10.70 -17.19 11.90
CA SER A 56 -12.12 -17.05 12.26
C SER A 56 -12.36 -15.85 13.18
N ASP A 57 -13.63 -15.53 13.44
CA ASP A 57 -14.08 -14.43 14.31
C ASP A 57 -13.48 -14.47 15.74
N VAL A 58 -13.17 -15.67 16.24
CA VAL A 58 -12.51 -15.93 17.53
C VAL A 58 -10.99 -16.07 17.43
N GLY A 59 -10.41 -15.78 16.27
CA GLY A 59 -8.97 -15.82 16.03
C GLY A 59 -8.40 -17.23 15.81
N ARG A 60 -9.22 -18.25 15.53
CA ARG A 60 -8.72 -19.63 15.28
C ARG A 60 -8.32 -19.78 13.82
N SER A 61 -7.07 -20.20 13.58
CA SER A 61 -6.55 -20.57 12.26
C SER A 61 -6.96 -22.01 11.86
N PRO A 62 -6.90 -22.37 10.56
CA PRO A 62 -7.00 -23.75 10.11
C PRO A 62 -6.05 -24.70 10.86
N LEU A 63 -4.80 -24.28 11.11
CA LEU A 63 -3.82 -25.06 11.86
C LEU A 63 -4.24 -25.27 13.31
N PHE A 64 -4.77 -24.22 13.97
CA PHE A 64 -5.33 -24.33 15.33
C PHE A 64 -6.43 -25.39 15.38
N ARG A 65 -7.37 -25.37 14.43
CA ARG A 65 -8.49 -26.33 14.40
C ARG A 65 -8.05 -27.77 14.15
N ALA A 66 -7.07 -27.97 13.26
CA ALA A 66 -6.52 -29.30 13.00
C ALA A 66 -5.78 -29.84 14.24
N ALA A 67 -5.00 -28.98 14.91
CA ALA A 67 -4.27 -29.34 16.11
C ALA A 67 -5.20 -29.67 17.29
N TYR A 68 -6.23 -28.85 17.51
CA TYR A 68 -7.26 -29.07 18.54
C TYR A 68 -7.97 -30.42 18.40
N ASN A 69 -8.21 -30.85 17.16
CA ASN A 69 -8.90 -32.11 16.87
C ASN A 69 -7.94 -33.32 16.71
N GLY A 70 -6.62 -33.10 16.68
CA GLY A 70 -5.58 -34.13 16.55
C GLY A 70 -5.49 -34.72 15.14
N HIS A 71 -5.64 -33.88 14.11
CA HIS A 71 -5.55 -34.31 12.71
C HIS A 71 -4.11 -34.16 12.20
N ASN A 72 -3.21 -35.06 12.62
CA ASN A 72 -1.76 -34.99 12.38
C ASN A 72 -1.39 -34.85 10.90
N GLU A 73 -2.09 -35.57 10.01
CA GLU A 73 -1.89 -35.44 8.55
C GLU A 73 -2.17 -34.01 8.07
N VAL A 74 -3.31 -33.44 8.50
CA VAL A 74 -3.71 -32.09 8.14
C VAL A 74 -2.74 -31.05 8.72
N VAL A 75 -2.31 -31.25 9.97
CA VAL A 75 -1.32 -30.38 10.64
C VAL A 75 -0.04 -30.32 9.81
N ARG A 76 0.50 -31.47 9.39
CA ARG A 76 1.68 -31.53 8.52
C ARG A 76 1.45 -30.81 7.19
N LEU A 77 0.35 -31.12 6.49
CA LEU A 77 0.02 -30.49 5.21
C LEU A 77 -0.09 -28.96 5.30
N LEU A 78 -0.72 -28.45 6.37
CA LEU A 78 -0.88 -27.02 6.59
C LEU A 78 0.48 -26.34 6.85
N LEU A 79 1.33 -26.94 7.70
CA LEU A 79 2.66 -26.42 7.98
C LEU A 79 3.53 -26.36 6.71
N GLU A 80 3.57 -27.45 5.94
CA GLU A 80 4.27 -27.53 4.65
C GLU A 80 3.73 -26.52 3.62
N SER A 81 2.45 -26.12 3.75
CA SER A 81 1.80 -25.13 2.90
C SER A 81 1.92 -23.68 3.41
N GLY A 82 2.74 -23.43 4.44
CA GLY A 82 3.01 -22.10 4.97
C GLY A 82 2.01 -21.60 6.02
N ALA A 83 1.34 -22.50 6.75
CA ALA A 83 0.61 -22.12 7.95
C ALA A 83 1.57 -21.62 9.04
N ASP A 84 1.23 -20.50 9.66
CA ASP A 84 2.02 -19.90 10.73
C ASP A 84 1.62 -20.48 12.10
N PRO A 85 2.51 -21.26 12.75
CA PRO A 85 2.24 -21.85 14.06
C PRO A 85 2.23 -20.82 15.20
N SER A 86 2.65 -19.57 14.95
CA SER A 86 2.68 -18.49 15.94
C SER A 86 1.35 -17.73 16.07
N LEU A 87 0.41 -17.96 15.15
CA LEU A 87 -0.91 -17.31 15.19
C LEU A 87 -1.68 -17.74 16.43
N LYS A 88 -2.27 -16.77 17.12
CA LYS A 88 -2.99 -16.96 18.38
C LYS A 88 -4.44 -16.49 18.28
N THR A 89 -5.30 -17.16 19.03
CA THR A 89 -6.69 -16.74 19.25
C THR A 89 -6.78 -15.46 20.06
N ASN A 90 -7.99 -14.92 20.17
CA ASN A 90 -8.28 -13.78 21.05
C ASN A 90 -7.91 -14.06 22.52
N ASP A 91 -7.94 -15.33 22.93
CA ASP A 91 -7.56 -15.82 24.27
C ASP A 91 -6.04 -16.09 24.41
N ARG A 92 -5.25 -15.74 23.40
CA ARG A 92 -3.78 -15.91 23.34
C ARG A 92 -3.30 -17.37 23.28
N GLU A 93 -4.17 -18.28 22.88
CA GLU A 93 -3.84 -19.70 22.65
C GLU A 93 -3.40 -19.92 21.20
N GLY A 94 -2.28 -20.58 21.00
CA GLY A 94 -1.80 -21.01 19.69
C GLY A 94 -2.07 -22.50 19.42
N PRO A 95 -1.83 -22.98 18.18
CA PRO A 95 -1.99 -24.40 17.81
C PRO A 95 -1.22 -25.37 18.71
N PHE A 96 -0.04 -24.98 19.21
CA PHE A 96 0.75 -25.79 20.13
C PHE A 96 0.06 -25.96 21.49
N ASP A 97 -0.54 -24.89 22.02
CA ASP A 97 -1.16 -24.88 23.35
C ASP A 97 -2.40 -25.79 23.42
N VAL A 98 -3.09 -25.95 22.29
CA VAL A 98 -4.36 -26.68 22.20
C VAL A 98 -4.26 -28.04 21.51
N ALA A 99 -3.06 -28.43 21.10
CA ALA A 99 -2.81 -29.69 20.41
C ALA A 99 -3.31 -30.89 21.23
N LYS A 100 -4.09 -31.77 20.58
CA LYS A 100 -4.81 -32.87 21.23
C LYS A 100 -3.90 -33.96 21.80
N ASP A 101 -2.78 -34.21 21.13
CA ASP A 101 -1.83 -35.25 21.49
C ASP A 101 -0.37 -34.77 21.40
N GLU A 102 0.53 -35.52 22.05
CA GLU A 102 1.96 -35.22 22.05
C GLU A 102 2.57 -35.27 20.64
N GLU A 103 2.00 -36.07 19.73
CA GLU A 103 2.45 -36.16 18.35
C GLU A 103 2.18 -34.85 17.60
N THR A 104 0.97 -34.29 17.72
CA THR A 104 0.60 -32.97 17.18
C THR A 104 1.50 -31.88 17.74
N GLN A 105 1.75 -31.89 19.06
CA GLN A 105 2.65 -30.94 19.70
C GLN A 105 4.07 -31.03 19.14
N GLN A 106 4.59 -32.26 18.98
CA GLN A 106 5.91 -32.48 18.41
C GLN A 106 6.00 -32.04 16.95
N LEU A 107 4.96 -32.29 16.14
CA LEU A 107 4.91 -31.83 14.74
C LEU A 107 5.01 -30.30 14.66
N ILE A 108 4.28 -29.58 15.50
CA ILE A 108 4.30 -28.12 15.53
C ILE A 108 5.63 -27.60 16.09
N ALA A 109 6.15 -28.18 17.16
CA ALA A 109 7.41 -27.75 17.78
C ALA A 109 8.65 -28.02 16.93
N ASN A 110 8.66 -29.12 16.18
CA ASN A 110 9.78 -29.49 15.32
C ASN A 110 9.76 -28.81 13.95
N PHE A 111 8.68 -28.08 13.61
CA PHE A 111 8.58 -27.40 12.33
C PHE A 111 9.46 -26.14 12.32
N PRO A 112 10.48 -26.06 11.46
CA PRO A 112 11.41 -24.94 11.47
C PRO A 112 10.75 -23.67 10.89
N PRO A 113 10.84 -22.51 11.57
CA PRO A 113 10.23 -21.26 11.08
C PRO A 113 10.72 -20.81 9.70
N SER A 114 11.93 -21.22 9.30
CA SER A 114 12.47 -20.95 7.97
C SER A 114 11.70 -21.66 6.85
N GLU A 115 11.11 -22.83 7.12
CA GLU A 115 10.26 -23.54 6.16
C GLU A 115 8.91 -22.85 5.98
N THR A 116 8.32 -22.30 7.06
CA THR A 116 7.10 -21.47 6.97
C THR A 116 7.33 -20.27 6.05
N ALA A 117 8.43 -19.54 6.23
CA ALA A 117 8.74 -18.35 5.43
C ALA A 117 9.00 -18.70 3.95
N ALA A 118 9.71 -19.81 3.68
CA ALA A 118 9.94 -20.29 2.32
C ALA A 118 8.64 -20.74 1.65
N ALA A 119 7.78 -21.47 2.36
CA ALA A 119 6.48 -21.92 1.86
C ALA A 119 5.52 -20.75 1.59
N MET A 120 5.51 -19.72 2.46
CA MET A 120 4.77 -18.48 2.22
C MET A 120 5.24 -17.76 0.95
N GLN A 121 6.55 -17.67 0.73
CA GLN A 121 7.10 -17.06 -0.48
C GLN A 121 6.78 -17.88 -1.73
N GLN A 122 6.95 -19.21 -1.70
CA GLN A 122 6.58 -20.09 -2.80
C GLN A 122 5.09 -20.00 -3.14
N ARG A 123 4.22 -19.91 -2.13
CA ARG A 123 2.78 -19.71 -2.31
C ARG A 123 2.49 -18.36 -2.95
N LYS A 124 3.14 -17.29 -2.50
CA LYS A 124 3.02 -15.96 -3.10
C LYS A 124 3.42 -16.01 -4.58
N ASP A 125 4.55 -16.64 -4.91
CA ASP A 125 5.03 -16.80 -6.27
C ASP A 125 4.08 -17.67 -7.13
N PHE A 126 3.50 -18.72 -6.55
CA PHE A 126 2.49 -19.56 -7.21
C PHE A 126 1.18 -18.80 -7.48
N LEU A 127 0.67 -18.06 -6.50
CA LEU A 127 -0.53 -17.24 -6.66
C LEU A 127 -0.31 -16.11 -7.67
N GLN A 128 0.87 -15.50 -7.66
CA GLN A 128 1.32 -14.53 -8.67
C GLN A 128 1.29 -15.16 -10.06
N LYS A 129 1.90 -16.34 -10.23
CA LYS A 129 1.91 -17.06 -11.51
C LYS A 129 0.51 -17.47 -11.96
N LYS A 130 -0.34 -17.96 -11.05
CA LYS A 130 -1.73 -18.34 -11.36
C LYS A 130 -2.59 -17.13 -11.67
N LEU A 131 -2.34 -15.99 -11.03
CA LEU A 131 -2.93 -14.70 -11.39
C LEU A 131 -2.49 -14.34 -12.82
N GLU A 132 -1.19 -14.38 -13.12
CA GLU A 132 -0.64 -14.15 -14.46
C GLU A 132 -1.23 -15.09 -15.53
N GLU A 133 -1.47 -16.36 -15.19
CA GLU A 133 -2.15 -17.34 -16.07
C GLU A 133 -3.64 -17.05 -16.25
N ARG A 134 -4.33 -16.51 -15.23
CA ARG A 134 -5.74 -16.07 -15.28
C ARG A 134 -5.92 -14.71 -15.96
N ILE A 135 -4.84 -13.95 -16.14
CA ILE A 135 -4.76 -12.76 -16.99
C ILE A 135 -4.81 -13.21 -18.46
N VAL A 136 -5.99 -13.68 -18.86
CA VAL A 136 -6.29 -14.12 -20.23
C VAL A 136 -6.75 -12.94 -21.08
N THR A 137 -7.32 -11.91 -20.46
CA THR A 137 -7.79 -10.72 -21.16
C THR A 137 -6.71 -9.66 -21.25
N GLN A 138 -6.70 -8.93 -22.36
CA GLN A 138 -5.81 -7.79 -22.55
C GLN A 138 -6.02 -6.72 -21.47
N ALA A 139 -7.25 -6.54 -21.00
CA ALA A 139 -7.58 -5.58 -19.94
C ALA A 139 -6.92 -5.92 -18.60
N ASP A 140 -6.86 -7.20 -18.22
CA ASP A 140 -6.21 -7.62 -16.98
C ASP A 140 -4.68 -7.45 -17.07
N ARG A 141 -4.08 -7.67 -18.25
CA ARG A 141 -2.63 -7.42 -18.48
C ARG A 141 -2.30 -5.96 -18.33
N GLU A 142 -3.14 -5.11 -18.92
CA GLU A 142 -3.00 -3.66 -18.81
C GLU A 142 -3.21 -3.18 -17.38
N SER A 143 -4.15 -3.77 -16.63
CA SER A 143 -4.34 -3.45 -15.21
C SER A 143 -3.13 -3.83 -14.37
N LEU A 144 -2.56 -5.02 -14.55
CA LEU A 144 -1.35 -5.44 -13.83
C LEU A 144 -0.15 -4.55 -14.19
N ALA A 145 0.04 -4.25 -15.47
CA ALA A 145 1.12 -3.37 -15.91
C ALA A 145 1.00 -1.97 -15.29
N ARG A 146 -0.21 -1.42 -15.18
CA ARG A 146 -0.47 -0.14 -14.50
C ARG A 146 -0.11 -0.20 -13.01
N GLU A 147 -0.45 -1.30 -12.34
CA GLU A 147 -0.11 -1.48 -10.91
C GLU A 147 1.40 -1.60 -10.70
N GLN A 148 2.10 -2.37 -11.54
CA GLN A 148 3.56 -2.49 -11.50
C GLN A 148 4.26 -1.14 -11.73
N ILE A 149 3.79 -0.37 -12.71
CA ILE A 149 4.30 0.99 -12.96
C ILE A 149 4.08 1.87 -11.73
N LYS A 150 2.89 1.80 -11.11
CA LYS A 150 2.61 2.54 -9.87
C LYS A 150 3.59 2.18 -8.76
N ASP A 151 3.79 0.89 -8.51
CA ASP A 151 4.66 0.41 -7.42
C ASP A 151 6.11 0.83 -7.64
N GLU A 152 6.56 0.80 -8.89
CA GLU A 152 7.88 1.26 -9.29
C GLU A 152 8.07 2.78 -9.08
N LEU A 153 7.11 3.60 -9.51
CA LEU A 153 7.16 5.06 -9.30
C LEU A 153 7.18 5.43 -7.81
N VAL A 154 6.35 4.75 -7.00
CA VAL A 154 6.32 4.91 -5.54
C VAL A 154 7.68 4.54 -4.94
N LYS A 155 8.24 3.40 -5.35
CA LYS A 155 9.53 2.93 -4.84
C LYS A 155 10.67 3.89 -5.18
N LEU A 156 10.80 4.30 -6.44
CA LEU A 156 11.84 5.24 -6.89
C LEU A 156 11.77 6.57 -6.11
N THR A 157 10.54 7.03 -5.84
CA THR A 157 10.32 8.24 -5.04
C THR A 157 10.75 8.06 -3.59
N ILE A 158 10.44 6.93 -2.95
CA ILE A 158 10.85 6.65 -1.57
C ILE A 158 12.38 6.51 -1.48
N ASP A 159 12.99 5.83 -2.45
CA ASP A 159 14.43 5.59 -2.51
C ASP A 159 15.24 6.87 -2.83
N GLY A 160 14.58 7.92 -3.33
CA GLY A 160 15.23 9.18 -3.69
C GLY A 160 15.94 9.15 -5.03
N ASP A 161 15.61 8.19 -5.90
CA ASP A 161 16.21 8.03 -7.22
C ASP A 161 15.57 9.00 -8.24
N LEU A 162 16.11 10.22 -8.29
CA LEU A 162 15.64 11.28 -9.19
C LEU A 162 15.73 10.87 -10.66
N ASP A 163 16.87 10.35 -11.08
CA ASP A 163 17.15 10.00 -12.47
C ASP A 163 16.28 8.83 -12.92
N GLY A 164 16.13 7.80 -12.07
CA GLY A 164 15.26 6.66 -12.31
C GLY A 164 13.79 7.07 -12.40
N LEU A 165 13.31 7.91 -11.47
CA LEU A 165 11.93 8.40 -11.47
C LEU A 165 11.64 9.23 -12.72
N LYS A 166 12.52 10.18 -13.05
CA LYS A 166 12.39 11.03 -14.24
C LYS A 166 12.42 10.21 -15.52
N GLY A 167 13.37 9.29 -15.65
CA GLY A 167 13.45 8.39 -16.80
C GLY A 167 12.17 7.59 -17.01
N LYS A 168 11.56 7.11 -15.91
CA LYS A 168 10.29 6.38 -15.98
C LYS A 168 9.11 7.26 -16.39
N LEU A 169 9.04 8.49 -15.89
CA LEU A 169 8.02 9.45 -16.30
C LEU A 169 8.19 9.84 -17.77
N ASP A 170 9.42 10.03 -18.25
CA ASP A 170 9.71 10.33 -19.66
C ASP A 170 9.30 9.18 -20.59
N ASP A 171 9.50 7.92 -20.17
CA ASP A 171 9.02 6.76 -20.93
C ASP A 171 7.48 6.73 -21.00
N LEU A 172 6.80 7.07 -19.90
CA LEU A 172 5.35 7.19 -19.87
C LEU A 172 4.83 8.34 -20.74
N VAL A 173 5.59 9.43 -20.86
CA VAL A 173 5.31 10.53 -21.81
C VAL A 173 5.37 10.00 -23.24
N ARG A 174 6.47 9.35 -23.63
CA ARG A 174 6.63 8.80 -24.98
C ARG A 174 5.50 7.83 -25.36
N GLU A 175 5.06 7.02 -24.40
CA GLU A 175 3.91 6.13 -24.61
C GLU A 175 2.59 6.88 -24.77
N ALA A 176 2.37 7.91 -23.94
CA ALA A 176 1.18 8.75 -24.04
C ALA A 176 1.15 9.56 -25.35
N GLU A 177 2.31 9.92 -25.91
CA GLU A 177 2.44 10.54 -27.23
C GLU A 177 2.11 9.57 -28.37
N ALA A 178 2.52 8.30 -28.23
CA ALA A 178 2.17 7.25 -29.20
C ALA A 178 0.66 6.93 -29.20
N SER A 179 -0.01 7.08 -28.06
CA SER A 179 -1.45 6.84 -27.88
C SER A 179 -2.19 8.04 -27.27
N PRO A 180 -2.37 9.18 -27.98
CA PRO A 180 -2.89 10.42 -27.39
C PRO A 180 -4.30 10.30 -26.79
N LYS A 181 -5.14 9.47 -27.40
CA LYS A 181 -6.53 9.24 -26.97
C LYS A 181 -6.65 8.35 -25.73
N GLU A 182 -5.61 7.62 -25.37
CA GLU A 182 -5.62 6.71 -24.23
C GLU A 182 -5.11 7.40 -22.97
N ARG A 183 -5.57 6.95 -21.80
CA ARG A 183 -5.07 7.47 -20.52
C ARG A 183 -3.69 6.90 -20.23
N PRO A 184 -2.69 7.72 -19.83
CA PRO A 184 -1.37 7.25 -19.45
C PRO A 184 -1.44 6.09 -18.46
N ARG A 185 -0.49 5.17 -18.56
CA ARG A 185 -0.43 3.99 -17.70
C ARG A 185 -0.03 4.33 -16.26
N GLY A 186 0.75 5.40 -16.08
CA GLY A 186 1.08 6.01 -14.80
C GLY A 186 1.25 7.53 -14.95
N THR A 187 1.22 8.24 -13.83
CA THR A 187 1.42 9.70 -13.76
C THR A 187 2.09 10.07 -12.43
N ALA A 188 2.54 11.32 -12.28
CA ALA A 188 3.05 11.87 -11.03
C ALA A 188 1.99 11.94 -9.90
N GLU A 189 0.71 11.81 -10.23
CA GLU A 189 -0.42 11.75 -9.29
C GLU A 189 -0.75 10.32 -8.80
N VAL A 190 0.09 9.34 -9.13
CA VAL A 190 -0.02 7.98 -8.56
C VAL A 190 0.03 8.03 -7.04
N ARG A 191 -0.71 7.13 -6.39
CA ARG A 191 -0.87 7.07 -4.94
C ARG A 191 -0.43 5.73 -4.37
N ASP A 192 0.21 5.77 -3.20
CA ASP A 192 0.47 4.56 -2.40
C ASP A 192 -0.84 4.01 -1.76
N ASN A 193 -0.72 2.91 -1.02
CA ASN A 193 -1.85 2.29 -0.33
C ASN A 193 -2.44 3.15 0.80
N ARG A 194 -1.76 4.21 1.22
CA ARG A 194 -2.21 5.20 2.22
C ARG A 194 -2.84 6.43 1.55
N GLY A 195 -2.89 6.46 0.22
CA GLY A 195 -3.41 7.57 -0.57
C GLY A 195 -2.41 8.72 -0.79
N CYS A 196 -1.14 8.57 -0.40
CA CYS A 196 -0.10 9.59 -0.58
C CYS A 196 0.34 9.66 -2.05
N THR A 197 0.35 10.86 -2.65
CA THR A 197 0.91 11.05 -4.01
C THR A 197 2.44 10.97 -4.00
N LEU A 198 3.08 10.90 -5.16
CA LEU A 198 4.55 10.97 -5.25
C LEU A 198 5.12 12.23 -4.57
N LEU A 199 4.45 13.38 -4.70
CA LEU A 199 4.85 14.59 -4.00
C LEU A 199 4.76 14.44 -2.47
N HIS A 200 3.73 13.77 -1.93
CA HIS A 200 3.66 13.48 -0.49
C HIS A 200 4.83 12.61 -0.04
N LEU A 201 5.19 11.59 -0.83
CA LEU A 201 6.29 10.69 -0.52
C LEU A 201 7.64 11.42 -0.56
N ALA A 202 7.87 12.26 -1.57
CA ALA A 202 9.07 13.10 -1.66
C ALA A 202 9.19 14.03 -0.43
N VAL A 203 8.08 14.62 0.02
CA VAL A 203 8.03 15.47 1.23
C VAL A 203 8.29 14.66 2.51
N GLN A 204 7.65 13.48 2.63
CA GLN A 204 7.79 12.57 3.77
C GLN A 204 9.25 12.14 3.96
N HIS A 205 9.98 11.89 2.86
CA HIS A 205 11.36 11.41 2.87
C HIS A 205 12.41 12.52 2.67
N ASN A 206 11.98 13.78 2.60
CA ASN A 206 12.83 14.96 2.43
C ASN A 206 13.68 14.96 1.14
N HIS A 207 13.13 14.45 0.04
CA HIS A 207 13.76 14.45 -1.28
C HIS A 207 13.46 15.75 -2.03
N LEU A 208 14.20 16.82 -1.70
CA LEU A 208 13.97 18.17 -2.23
C LEU A 208 14.01 18.23 -3.76
N GLU A 209 14.97 17.54 -4.39
CA GLU A 209 15.14 17.57 -5.84
C GLU A 209 13.96 16.93 -6.57
N ILE A 210 13.45 15.80 -6.05
CA ILE A 210 12.24 15.15 -6.59
C ILE A 210 11.02 16.05 -6.40
N ALA A 211 10.84 16.63 -5.21
CA ALA A 211 9.73 17.54 -4.96
C ALA A 211 9.78 18.77 -5.89
N ASN A 212 10.96 19.36 -6.07
CA ASN A 212 11.15 20.49 -6.97
C ASN A 212 10.84 20.11 -8.42
N MET A 213 11.35 18.97 -8.90
CA MET A 213 11.06 18.45 -10.24
C MET A 213 9.55 18.25 -10.45
N LEU A 214 8.86 17.61 -9.50
CA LEU A 214 7.41 17.40 -9.58
C LEU A 214 6.60 18.71 -9.56
N LEU A 215 7.06 19.75 -8.86
CA LEU A 215 6.35 21.04 -8.77
C LEU A 215 6.57 21.92 -9.99
N THR A 216 7.81 21.96 -10.50
CA THR A 216 8.23 22.88 -11.56
C THR A 216 7.93 22.37 -12.97
N HIS A 217 7.90 21.04 -13.18
CA HIS A 217 7.79 20.47 -14.52
C HIS A 217 6.48 20.83 -15.25
N ASN A 218 5.40 21.11 -14.54
CA ASN A 218 4.12 21.51 -15.14
C ASN A 218 3.71 22.97 -14.81
N ASN A 219 4.48 23.64 -13.95
CA ASN A 219 4.23 25.03 -13.57
C ASN A 219 5.56 25.68 -13.15
N PRO A 220 6.45 26.01 -14.11
CA PRO A 220 7.69 26.68 -13.80
C PRO A 220 7.35 28.02 -13.15
N LYS A 221 7.98 28.33 -12.02
CA LYS A 221 7.91 29.69 -11.49
C LYS A 221 8.71 30.62 -12.38
N HIS A 222 8.12 31.77 -12.68
CA HIS A 222 8.84 32.89 -13.22
C HIS A 222 9.60 33.53 -12.06
N ASP A 223 10.91 33.34 -12.02
CA ASP A 223 11.77 34.26 -11.28
C ASP A 223 11.88 35.53 -12.15
N ASP A 224 11.71 36.71 -11.54
CA ASP A 224 11.61 38.03 -12.20
C ASP A 224 12.93 38.51 -12.87
N GLU A 225 13.79 37.60 -13.34
CA GLU A 225 15.03 37.93 -14.05
C GLU A 225 14.92 37.57 -15.54
N GLU A 226 15.09 38.58 -16.37
CA GLU A 226 15.03 38.57 -17.84
C GLU A 226 15.96 37.49 -18.46
N GLU A 227 15.46 36.27 -18.65
CA GLU A 227 16.05 35.30 -19.58
C GLU A 227 15.14 35.11 -20.81
N GLU A 228 15.70 35.37 -21.99
CA GLU A 228 15.01 35.33 -23.28
C GLU A 228 14.36 33.95 -23.53
N GLU A 229 13.06 34.00 -23.82
CA GLU A 229 12.15 32.89 -24.06
C GLU A 229 12.68 31.88 -25.12
N GLU A 230 12.97 30.66 -24.69
CA GLU A 230 12.50 29.50 -25.44
C GLU A 230 11.24 29.03 -24.75
N ASP A 231 10.06 29.44 -25.26
CA ASP A 231 8.78 28.82 -24.93
C ASP A 231 8.91 27.31 -25.09
N ARG A 232 9.20 26.59 -24.00
CA ARG A 232 9.14 25.12 -24.00
C ARG A 232 7.69 24.75 -24.22
N ASP A 233 7.35 24.41 -25.46
CA ASP A 233 6.05 23.86 -25.82
C ASP A 233 5.90 22.48 -25.17
N MET A 234 5.44 22.47 -23.92
CA MET A 234 5.17 21.25 -23.15
C MET A 234 4.07 20.47 -23.83
N SER A 235 4.38 19.25 -24.26
CA SER A 235 3.44 18.40 -24.98
C SER A 235 2.22 18.07 -24.11
N GLU A 236 1.06 17.82 -24.74
CA GLU A 236 -0.13 17.42 -23.99
C GLU A 236 0.12 16.15 -23.15
N ALA A 237 0.96 15.24 -23.65
CA ALA A 237 1.38 14.04 -22.94
C ALA A 237 2.21 14.39 -21.69
N GLU A 238 3.17 15.30 -21.79
CA GLU A 238 3.95 15.77 -20.65
C GLU A 238 3.05 16.38 -19.57
N ARG A 239 2.12 17.27 -19.95
CA ARG A 239 1.16 17.87 -19.00
C ARG A 239 0.29 16.83 -18.30
N ARG A 240 -0.02 15.71 -18.95
CA ARG A 240 -0.84 14.63 -18.38
C ARG A 240 -0.04 13.74 -17.45
N VAL A 241 1.20 13.42 -17.79
CA VAL A 241 2.07 12.51 -17.03
C VAL A 241 2.70 13.22 -15.83
N TYR A 242 3.28 14.41 -16.04
CA TYR A 242 3.94 15.21 -15.00
C TYR A 242 2.98 16.08 -14.18
N LYS A 243 1.66 15.94 -14.39
CA LYS A 243 0.68 16.63 -13.54
C LYS A 243 0.94 16.29 -12.08
N SER A 244 1.18 17.33 -11.27
CA SER A 244 1.38 17.23 -9.83
C SER A 244 0.56 18.32 -9.14
N THR A 245 -0.11 17.97 -8.05
CA THR A 245 -0.96 18.87 -7.28
C THR A 245 -0.31 19.19 -5.94
N VAL A 246 0.18 20.43 -5.80
CA VAL A 246 0.79 20.90 -4.56
C VAL A 246 -0.16 20.79 -3.36
N ASN A 247 -1.44 21.08 -3.56
CA ASN A 247 -2.49 20.97 -2.55
C ASN A 247 -3.24 19.62 -2.59
N GLY A 248 -2.65 18.60 -3.21
CA GLY A 248 -3.17 17.24 -3.15
C GLY A 248 -3.31 16.78 -1.70
N ARG A 249 -4.29 15.92 -1.42
CA ARG A 249 -4.55 15.38 -0.08
C ARG A 249 -4.27 13.89 -0.02
N ASP A 250 -3.68 13.40 1.06
CA ASP A 250 -3.52 11.98 1.35
C ASP A 250 -4.85 11.30 1.75
N GLY A 251 -4.82 10.01 2.07
CA GLY A 251 -6.01 9.26 2.51
C GLY A 251 -6.64 9.75 3.82
N LYS A 252 -5.92 10.54 4.63
CA LYS A 252 -6.42 11.15 5.87
C LYS A 252 -6.86 12.60 5.66
N GLY A 253 -6.65 13.15 4.47
CA GLY A 253 -6.98 14.53 4.12
C GLY A 253 -5.87 15.54 4.42
N TRP A 254 -4.66 15.10 4.77
CA TRP A 254 -3.52 15.99 4.95
C TRP A 254 -2.98 16.45 3.60
N ASN A 255 -2.64 17.74 3.49
CA ASN A 255 -1.93 18.25 2.34
C ASN A 255 -0.41 18.18 2.53
N THR A 256 0.33 18.44 1.46
CA THR A 256 1.81 18.40 1.45
C THR A 256 2.46 19.33 2.47
N ALA A 257 1.92 20.55 2.68
CA ALA A 257 2.41 21.48 3.69
C ALA A 257 2.29 20.91 5.11
N ALA A 258 1.16 20.29 5.45
CA ALA A 258 0.99 19.64 6.74
C ALA A 258 1.91 18.42 6.89
N VAL A 259 2.15 17.66 5.82
CA VAL A 259 3.14 16.55 5.84
C VAL A 259 4.55 17.09 6.09
N ALA A 260 4.95 18.19 5.45
CA ALA A 260 6.26 18.82 5.70
C ALA A 260 6.42 19.26 7.15
N VAL A 261 5.38 19.87 7.75
CA VAL A 261 5.38 20.24 9.18
C VAL A 261 5.41 19.00 10.07
N PHE A 262 4.68 17.94 9.74
CA PHE A 262 4.66 16.70 10.54
C PHE A 262 6.07 16.11 10.70
N HIS A 263 6.83 16.12 9.61
CA HIS A 263 8.20 15.63 9.51
C HIS A 263 9.28 16.67 9.87
N ASP A 264 8.89 17.89 10.26
CA ASP A 264 9.77 18.98 10.66
C ASP A 264 10.80 19.39 9.58
N ASN A 265 10.34 19.44 8.32
CA ASN A 265 11.17 19.78 7.16
C ASN A 265 10.91 21.23 6.72
N ALA A 266 11.53 22.21 7.37
CA ALA A 266 11.29 23.64 7.09
C ALA A 266 11.68 24.06 5.66
N GLY A 267 12.79 23.54 5.13
CA GLY A 267 13.20 23.82 3.74
C GLY A 267 12.21 23.28 2.70
N MET A 268 11.68 22.09 2.92
CA MET A 268 10.62 21.51 2.09
C MET A 268 9.31 22.30 2.21
N LEU A 269 8.95 22.71 3.43
CA LEU A 269 7.78 23.54 3.67
C LEU A 269 7.87 24.86 2.90
N LYS A 270 9.02 25.54 2.95
CA LYS A 270 9.26 26.77 2.19
C LYS A 270 9.08 26.53 0.68
N LEU A 271 9.73 25.50 0.14
CA LEU A 271 9.59 25.12 -1.28
C LEU A 271 8.12 24.93 -1.68
N LEU A 272 7.34 24.23 -0.85
CA LEU A 272 5.92 23.97 -1.09
C LEU A 272 5.08 25.26 -1.05
N LEU A 273 5.29 26.11 -0.04
CA LEU A 273 4.57 27.39 0.12
C LEU A 273 4.85 28.32 -1.05
N ASP A 274 6.11 28.42 -1.46
CA ASP A 274 6.49 29.22 -2.61
C ASP A 274 5.72 28.72 -3.86
N HIS A 275 5.49 27.41 -4.00
CA HIS A 275 4.72 26.81 -5.11
C HIS A 275 3.19 26.80 -4.87
N GLY A 276 2.68 27.59 -3.92
CA GLY A 276 1.24 27.76 -3.70
C GLY A 276 0.59 26.69 -2.82
N ALA A 277 1.37 25.96 -2.02
CA ALA A 277 0.78 25.14 -0.95
C ALA A 277 0.01 26.03 0.02
N ASN A 278 -1.19 25.61 0.41
CA ASN A 278 -2.03 26.35 1.35
C ASN A 278 -1.97 25.69 2.74
N PRO A 279 -1.24 26.27 3.71
CA PRO A 279 -1.08 25.68 5.04
C PRO A 279 -2.34 25.74 5.90
N THR A 280 -3.37 26.49 5.50
CA THR A 280 -4.63 26.67 6.25
C THR A 280 -5.65 25.57 5.98
N VAL A 281 -5.41 24.71 4.99
CA VAL A 281 -6.35 23.66 4.61
C VAL A 281 -6.42 22.60 5.71
N ALA A 282 -7.60 22.48 6.31
CA ALA A 282 -7.87 21.47 7.32
C ALA A 282 -8.13 20.08 6.72
N ASN A 283 -7.69 19.06 7.44
CA ASN A 283 -7.94 17.65 7.15
C ASN A 283 -9.32 17.19 7.65
N SER A 284 -9.56 15.87 7.60
CA SER A 284 -10.79 15.23 8.10
C SER A 284 -11.03 15.40 9.62
N TYR A 285 -9.98 15.69 10.39
CA TYR A 285 -10.03 15.95 11.83
C TYR A 285 -10.12 17.44 12.17
N GLY A 286 -10.22 18.33 11.18
CA GLY A 286 -10.26 19.78 11.39
C GLY A 286 -8.90 20.41 11.74
N LYS A 287 -7.78 19.68 11.58
CA LYS A 287 -6.42 20.19 11.80
C LYS A 287 -5.74 20.58 10.49
N CYS A 288 -5.03 21.71 10.46
CA CYS A 288 -4.21 22.16 9.33
C CYS A 288 -2.71 22.19 9.66
N ALA A 289 -1.88 22.66 8.72
CA ALA A 289 -0.43 22.74 8.93
C ALA A 289 -0.06 23.75 10.01
N LEU A 290 -0.80 24.86 10.12
CA LEU A 290 -0.60 25.87 11.18
C LEU A 290 -0.86 25.29 12.57
N ASP A 291 -1.93 24.52 12.73
CA ASP A 291 -2.26 23.86 14.01
C ASP A 291 -1.18 22.85 14.39
N LEU A 292 -0.67 22.11 13.40
CA LEU A 292 0.35 21.10 13.61
C LEU A 292 1.74 21.69 13.94
N ALA A 293 2.02 22.91 13.50
CA ALA A 293 3.27 23.60 13.78
C ALA A 293 3.34 24.14 15.22
N GLN A 294 2.20 24.32 15.87
CA GLN A 294 2.17 24.75 17.27
C GLN A 294 2.76 23.67 18.20
N PRO A 295 3.34 24.06 19.34
CA PRO A 295 3.79 23.11 20.35
C PRO A 295 2.61 22.23 20.82
N GLU A 296 2.67 20.94 20.50
CA GLU A 296 1.67 19.96 20.93
C GLU A 296 2.34 18.96 21.89
N LEU A 297 1.63 18.59 22.96
CA LEU A 297 2.08 17.55 23.86
C LEU A 297 1.94 16.20 23.14
N ASP A 298 3.05 15.50 22.92
CA ASP A 298 3.01 14.12 22.46
C ASP A 298 2.51 13.25 23.62
N ALA A 299 1.24 12.86 23.57
CA ALA A 299 0.61 12.07 24.63
C ALA A 299 1.23 10.68 24.80
N ALA A 300 1.94 10.15 23.79
CA ALA A 300 2.59 8.85 23.86
C ALA A 300 3.98 8.94 24.52
N LEU A 301 4.69 10.05 24.31
CA LEU A 301 6.05 10.26 24.82
C LEU A 301 6.13 11.20 26.04
N ASN A 302 5.04 11.90 26.35
CA ASN A 302 4.96 12.96 27.37
C ASN A 302 6.03 14.05 27.16
N VAL A 303 6.35 14.35 25.89
CA VAL A 303 7.31 15.38 25.48
C VAL A 303 6.59 16.44 24.66
N MET A 304 6.90 17.71 24.89
CA MET A 304 6.44 18.80 24.04
C MET A 304 7.18 18.74 22.71
N LYS A 305 6.47 18.51 21.60
CA LYS A 305 7.06 18.51 20.27
C LYS A 305 6.99 19.93 19.72
N GLU A 306 8.14 20.61 19.71
CA GLU A 306 8.31 21.94 19.11
C GLU A 306 8.84 21.82 17.68
N ARG A 307 8.47 22.76 16.81
CA ARG A 307 8.89 22.84 15.39
C ARG A 307 9.24 24.28 15.02
N PRO A 308 10.29 24.86 15.64
CA PRO A 308 10.54 26.30 15.60
C PRO A 308 10.82 26.81 14.18
N GLU A 309 11.54 26.04 13.36
CA GLU A 309 11.89 26.42 11.99
C GLU A 309 10.65 26.41 11.08
N CYS A 310 9.81 25.37 11.16
CA CYS A 310 8.55 25.32 10.43
C CYS A 310 7.60 26.45 10.85
N LEU A 311 7.54 26.76 12.15
CA LEU A 311 6.74 27.86 12.67
C LEU A 311 7.22 29.21 12.16
N GLN A 312 8.54 29.42 12.09
CA GLN A 312 9.13 30.62 11.52
C GLN A 312 8.71 30.79 10.05
N VAL A 313 8.89 29.75 9.23
CA VAL A 313 8.50 29.77 7.80
C VAL A 313 7.00 30.10 7.62
N LEU A 314 6.13 29.51 8.44
CA LEU A 314 4.69 29.79 8.38
C LEU A 314 4.35 31.21 8.84
N THR A 315 5.08 31.75 9.81
CA THR A 315 4.89 33.12 10.29
C THR A 315 5.32 34.14 9.25
N GLU A 316 6.45 33.91 8.59
CA GLU A 316 6.94 34.72 7.46
C GLU A 316 5.92 34.70 6.31
N TRP A 317 5.43 33.51 5.92
CA TRP A 317 4.39 33.37 4.89
C TRP A 317 3.09 34.10 5.25
N GLN A 318 2.67 34.10 6.52
CA GLN A 318 1.50 34.86 6.96
C GLN A 318 1.72 36.38 6.90
N ALA A 319 2.95 36.84 7.17
CA ALA A 319 3.31 38.26 7.15
C ALA A 319 3.41 38.82 5.73
N ASP A 320 3.89 38.03 4.77
CA ASP A 320 4.07 38.43 3.37
C ASP A 320 2.73 38.58 2.59
N GLY A 321 1.61 38.23 3.23
CA GLY A 321 0.28 38.25 2.64
C GLY A 321 0.09 37.01 1.77
N ALA A 322 -0.72 36.07 2.25
CA ALA A 322 -1.05 34.86 1.50
C ALA A 322 -1.40 35.21 0.05
N PRO A 323 -0.70 34.64 -0.96
CA PRO A 323 -0.98 34.95 -2.36
C PRO A 323 -2.47 34.69 -2.59
N ALA A 324 -3.16 35.72 -3.10
CA ALA A 324 -4.61 35.71 -3.26
C ALA A 324 -5.00 34.39 -3.93
N ALA A 325 -5.79 33.58 -3.22
CA ALA A 325 -6.28 32.31 -3.71
C ALA A 325 -6.79 32.53 -5.13
N GLN A 326 -6.07 32.01 -6.13
CA GLN A 326 -6.58 31.97 -7.49
C GLN A 326 -7.84 31.12 -7.42
N GLY A 327 -8.98 31.81 -7.40
CA GLY A 327 -10.29 31.20 -7.36
C GLY A 327 -10.44 30.35 -8.60
N GLY A 328 -10.38 29.03 -8.43
CA GLY A 328 -10.95 28.09 -9.39
C GLY A 328 -12.46 28.29 -9.40
N GLY A 329 -12.91 29.27 -10.18
CA GLY A 329 -14.28 29.41 -10.63
C GLY A 329 -14.42 28.83 -12.03
N GLY A 330 -15.31 27.85 -12.19
CA GLY A 330 -15.70 27.27 -13.47
C GLY A 330 -15.55 25.76 -13.52
#